data_AF-A0A183ABD1-F1
#
_entry.id   AF-A0A183ABD1-F1
#
_cell.length_a   1.000
_cell.length_b   1.000
_cell.length_c   1.000
_cell.angle_alpha   90.00
_cell.angle_beta   90.00
_cell.angle_gamma   90.00
#
_symmetry.space_group_name_H-M   'P 1'
#
loop_
_entity.id
_entity.type
_entity.pdbx_description
1 polymer ?
#
loop_
_entity_poly.entity_id
_entity_poly.type
_entity_poly.pdbx_seq_one_letter_code
_entity_poly.pdbx_strand_id
1 'polypeptide(L)'
;MAPLQLPSLCLQWCEQDPRCRRLQLTDLLVAPMQHYMKIPLLLASIRRYTAEVNEQEVLTSCLNKVENSLKSLEDKMRWLKNFERLQEIQSQLIWPSISEMEPRVFIPEFLRQSLCRQPCERLIANPKRQLLHEGFLTFSDGSKIVEIFAFLFDDFFLITRIKKQPKKKSFSENTLNSRSLTEGGIFVVYRQAIALDRFTIHDLGLAEANVPDVYNELRDLFSISNYEIVLAADRGLYA
;
A
#
# COMPACT_ATOMS: atom_id res chain seq x y z
N MET A 1 -17.74 33.55 -0.92
CA MET A 1 -16.87 33.41 0.27
C MET A 1 -15.86 32.32 -0.03
N ALA A 2 -14.59 32.70 -0.22
CA ALA A 2 -13.52 31.79 -0.60
C ALA A 2 -12.77 31.30 0.65
N PRO A 3 -12.89 30.03 1.05
CA PRO A 3 -11.93 29.42 1.97
C PRO A 3 -10.84 28.73 1.14
N LEU A 4 -9.61 28.61 1.68
CA LEU A 4 -8.46 27.81 1.19
C LEU A 4 -7.27 28.53 0.53
N GLN A 5 -6.94 29.77 0.88
CA GLN A 5 -5.63 30.39 0.52
C GLN A 5 -4.71 30.70 1.74
N LEU A 6 -5.20 30.58 2.97
CA LEU A 6 -4.42 30.91 4.18
C LEU A 6 -3.19 30.01 4.44
N PRO A 7 -3.23 28.67 4.26
CA PRO A 7 -2.07 27.83 4.58
C PRO A 7 -0.89 28.07 3.64
N SER A 8 -1.16 28.26 2.34
CA SER A 8 -0.12 28.45 1.32
C SER A 8 0.57 29.81 1.42
N LEU A 9 -0.18 30.87 1.74
CA LEU A 9 0.40 32.21 1.87
C LEU A 9 1.30 32.32 3.11
N CYS A 10 0.89 31.73 4.23
CA CYS A 10 1.69 31.67 5.45
C CYS A 10 2.99 30.88 5.21
N LEU A 11 2.91 29.75 4.49
CA LEU A 11 4.08 28.95 4.13
C LEU A 11 5.09 29.75 3.31
N GLN A 12 4.61 30.42 2.24
CA GLN A 12 5.45 31.25 1.37
C GLN A 12 6.08 32.42 2.12
N TRP A 13 5.38 33.02 3.09
CA TRP A 13 5.93 34.06 3.94
C TRP A 13 7.03 33.53 4.85
N CYS A 14 6.84 32.34 5.45
CA CYS A 14 7.88 31.71 6.27
C CYS A 14 9.12 31.32 5.44
N GLU A 15 8.96 30.84 4.21
CA GLU A 15 10.08 30.46 3.33
C GLU A 15 10.95 31.65 2.88
N GLN A 16 10.41 32.87 2.93
CA GLN A 16 11.15 34.10 2.63
C GLN A 16 12.01 34.60 3.80
N ASP A 17 11.91 33.98 4.98
CA ASP A 17 12.72 34.35 6.13
C ASP A 17 14.22 34.09 5.86
N PRO A 18 15.11 35.07 6.13
CA PRO A 18 16.55 34.90 5.95
C PRO A 18 17.14 33.66 6.66
N ARG A 19 16.54 33.23 7.77
CA ARG A 19 16.96 32.06 8.56
C ARG A 19 16.74 30.75 7.80
N CYS A 20 15.79 30.70 6.86
CA CYS A 20 15.57 29.55 6.00
C CYS A 20 16.68 29.38 4.96
N ARG A 21 17.57 30.38 4.77
CA ARG A 21 18.71 30.31 3.84
C ARG A 21 18.30 29.90 2.41
N ARG A 22 17.14 30.37 1.95
CA ARG A 22 16.51 30.03 0.66
C ARG A 22 16.10 28.56 0.50
N LEU A 23 16.09 27.79 1.58
CA LEU A 23 15.56 26.42 1.59
C LEU A 23 14.04 26.45 1.69
N GLN A 24 13.37 25.61 0.90
CA GLN A 24 11.94 25.40 1.02
C GLN A 24 11.65 24.48 2.20
N LEU A 25 10.39 24.45 2.67
CA LEU A 25 9.99 23.57 3.77
C LEU A 25 10.33 22.10 3.47
N THR A 26 10.15 21.65 2.22
CA THR A 26 10.51 20.30 1.78
C THR A 26 11.99 19.99 2.02
N ASP A 27 12.88 20.94 1.76
CA ASP A 27 14.32 20.76 1.92
C ASP A 27 14.67 20.67 3.41
N LEU A 28 14.05 21.51 4.23
CA LEU A 28 14.22 21.51 5.68
C LEU A 28 13.71 20.23 6.33
N LEU A 29 12.62 19.65 5.85
CA LEU A 29 12.07 18.38 6.36
C LEU A 29 12.96 17.18 6.02
N VAL A 30 13.64 17.20 4.87
CA VAL A 30 14.52 16.11 4.44
C VAL A 30 15.95 16.26 5.01
N ALA A 31 16.36 17.48 5.39
CA ALA A 31 17.69 17.78 5.90
C ALA A 31 18.18 16.92 7.09
N PRO A 32 17.36 16.60 8.12
CA PRO A 32 17.80 15.73 9.21
C PRO A 32 18.20 14.33 8.72
N MET A 33 17.41 13.72 7.84
CA MET A 33 17.73 12.41 7.27
C MET A 33 19.02 12.48 6.43
N GLN A 34 19.16 13.50 5.59
CA GLN A 34 20.38 13.73 4.81
C GLN A 34 21.62 13.92 5.70
N HIS A 35 21.46 14.58 6.84
CA HIS A 35 22.55 14.75 7.80
C HIS A 35 23.00 13.38 8.34
N TYR A 36 22.07 12.55 8.81
CA TYR A 36 22.39 11.21 9.31
C TYR A 36 23.05 10.31 8.25
N MET A 37 22.59 10.37 6.99
CA MET A 37 23.19 9.60 5.89
C MET A 37 24.64 10.01 5.57
N LYS A 38 25.06 11.24 5.91
CA LYS A 38 26.44 11.72 5.70
C LYS A 38 27.41 11.27 6.79
N ILE A 39 26.93 10.99 8.01
CA ILE A 39 27.79 10.66 9.15
C ILE A 39 28.66 9.40 8.86
N PRO A 40 28.13 8.29 8.32
CA PRO A 40 28.96 7.15 7.93
C PRO A 40 30.07 7.49 6.94
N LEU A 41 29.78 8.35 5.94
CA LEU A 41 30.75 8.76 4.92
C LEU A 41 31.91 9.57 5.52
N LEU A 42 31.58 10.47 6.45
CA LEU A 42 32.56 11.26 7.18
C LEU A 42 33.42 10.37 8.09
N LEU A 43 32.80 9.47 8.86
CA LEU A 43 33.51 8.53 9.72
C LEU A 43 34.40 7.57 8.93
N ALA A 44 33.94 7.09 7.77
CA ALA A 44 34.73 6.26 6.87
C ALA A 44 35.96 7.01 6.35
N SER A 45 35.80 8.30 6.04
CA SER A 45 36.89 9.16 5.60
C SER A 45 37.90 9.38 6.73
N ILE A 46 37.46 9.71 7.95
CA ILE A 46 38.33 9.89 9.12
C ILE A 46 39.12 8.60 9.37
N ARG A 47 38.45 7.44 9.43
CA ARG A 47 39.08 6.13 9.60
C ARG A 47 40.18 5.87 8.57
N ARG A 48 39.95 6.25 7.31
CA ARG A 48 40.93 6.05 6.22
C ARG A 48 42.21 6.85 6.42
N TYR A 49 42.15 8.00 7.09
CA TYR A 49 43.30 8.88 7.32
C TYR A 49 43.92 8.76 8.73
N THR A 50 43.32 7.97 9.63
CA THR A 50 43.89 7.67 10.95
C THR A 50 45.06 6.69 10.81
N ALA A 51 46.21 6.97 11.44
CA ALA A 51 47.39 6.11 11.37
C ALA A 51 47.40 5.02 12.47
N GLU A 52 46.89 5.35 13.66
CA GLU A 52 46.87 4.45 14.81
C GLU A 52 45.85 3.32 14.65
N VAL A 53 46.31 2.06 14.73
CA VAL A 53 45.47 0.87 14.52
C VAL A 53 44.37 0.77 15.57
N ASN A 54 44.69 1.05 16.84
CA ASN A 54 43.70 1.02 17.93
C ASN A 54 42.58 2.05 17.71
N GLU A 55 42.91 3.24 17.21
CA GLU A 55 41.91 4.27 16.87
C GLU A 55 41.09 3.88 15.63
N GLN A 56 41.70 3.25 14.63
CA GLN A 56 40.99 2.71 13.46
C GLN A 56 39.97 1.63 13.86
N GLU A 57 40.31 0.76 14.82
CA GLU A 57 39.39 -0.27 15.33
C GLU A 57 38.20 0.36 16.06
N VAL A 58 38.45 1.36 16.92
CA VAL A 58 37.38 2.13 17.59
C VAL A 58 36.49 2.82 16.56
N LEU A 59 37.05 3.46 15.53
CA LEU A 59 36.31 4.10 14.45
C LEU A 59 35.50 3.09 13.64
N THR A 60 36.03 1.89 13.40
CA THR A 60 35.31 0.81 12.70
C THR A 60 34.11 0.33 13.52
N SER A 61 34.28 0.14 14.83
CA SER A 61 33.16 -0.19 15.73
C SER A 61 32.09 0.91 15.75
N CYS A 62 32.52 2.18 15.79
CA CYS A 62 31.62 3.33 15.74
C CYS A 62 30.84 3.38 14.42
N LEU A 63 31.53 3.24 13.29
CA LEU A 63 30.95 3.21 11.96
C LEU A 63 29.88 2.11 11.85
N ASN A 64 30.20 0.89 12.27
CA ASN A 64 29.23 -0.22 12.28
C ASN A 64 27.99 0.09 13.13
N LYS A 65 28.16 0.74 14.29
CA LYS A 65 27.03 1.16 15.14
C LYS A 65 26.15 2.22 14.46
N VAL A 66 26.75 3.20 13.80
CA VAL A 66 26.03 4.25 13.07
C VAL A 66 25.27 3.64 11.88
N GLU A 67 25.92 2.79 11.09
CA GLU A 67 25.28 2.11 9.94
C GLU A 67 24.09 1.24 10.38
N ASN A 68 24.26 0.45 11.45
CA ASN A 68 23.18 -0.36 11.99
C ASN A 68 22.01 0.51 12.52
N SER A 69 22.32 1.65 13.15
CA SER A 69 21.31 2.58 13.64
C SER A 69 20.55 3.23 12.49
N LEU A 70 21.24 3.61 11.41
CA LEU A 70 20.65 4.17 10.20
C LEU A 70 19.72 3.16 9.52
N LYS A 71 20.16 1.91 9.36
CA LYS A 71 19.34 0.82 8.84
C LYS A 71 18.07 0.60 9.69
N SER A 72 18.21 0.56 11.01
CA SER A 72 17.05 0.44 11.91
C SER A 72 16.08 1.62 11.79
N LEU A 73 16.59 2.84 11.57
CA LEU A 73 15.75 4.01 11.33
C LEU A 73 14.98 3.90 10.01
N GLU A 74 15.66 3.52 8.93
CA GLU A 74 15.02 3.29 7.62
C GLU A 74 13.91 2.24 7.70
N ASP A 75 14.15 1.13 8.40
CA ASP A 75 13.15 0.09 8.60
C ASP A 75 11.94 0.60 9.39
N LYS A 76 12.15 1.41 10.43
CA LYS A 76 11.06 2.05 11.18
C LYS A 76 10.26 3.04 10.32
N MET A 77 10.94 3.82 9.46
CA MET A 77 10.27 4.75 8.55
C MET A 77 9.43 3.99 7.53
N ARG A 78 9.96 2.88 6.97
CA ARG A 78 9.20 2.00 6.07
C ARG A 78 7.98 1.42 6.76
N TRP A 79 8.16 0.93 7.99
CA TRP A 79 7.07 0.40 8.80
C TRP A 79 5.99 1.45 9.07
N LEU A 80 6.37 2.67 9.47
CA LEU A 80 5.43 3.75 9.75
C LEU A 80 4.62 4.12 8.50
N LYS A 81 5.28 4.28 7.37
CA LYS A 81 4.61 4.58 6.08
C LYS A 81 3.61 3.48 5.70
N ASN A 82 4.00 2.21 5.87
CA ASN A 82 3.09 1.08 5.63
C ASN A 82 1.91 1.11 6.62
N PHE A 83 2.17 1.35 7.91
CA PHE A 83 1.14 1.39 8.94
C PHE A 83 0.10 2.50 8.69
N GLU A 84 0.55 3.72 8.37
CA GLU A 84 -0.33 4.83 7.97
C GLU A 84 -1.16 4.47 6.74
N ARG A 85 -0.55 3.78 5.75
CA ARG A 85 -1.26 3.31 4.58
C ARG A 85 -2.35 2.28 4.92
N LEU A 86 -2.04 1.31 5.79
CA LEU A 86 -3.03 0.33 6.26
C LEU A 86 -4.21 0.99 6.96
N GLN A 87 -3.94 2.00 7.81
CA GLN A 87 -5.00 2.77 8.47
C GLN A 87 -5.87 3.53 7.46
N GLU A 88 -5.25 4.12 6.44
CA GLU A 88 -5.98 4.81 5.38
C GLU A 88 -6.89 3.83 4.61
N ILE A 89 -6.37 2.69 4.17
CA ILE A 89 -7.16 1.67 3.46
C ILE A 89 -8.31 1.19 4.36
N GLN A 90 -8.04 0.89 5.63
CA GLN A 90 -9.04 0.47 6.61
C GLN A 90 -10.17 1.51 6.77
N SER A 91 -9.87 2.80 6.66
CA SER A 91 -10.86 3.88 6.75
C SER A 91 -11.69 4.06 5.47
N GLN A 92 -11.14 3.66 4.32
CA GLN A 92 -11.77 3.78 3.00
C GLN A 92 -12.57 2.52 2.62
N LEU A 93 -12.36 1.41 3.33
CA LEU A 93 -12.94 0.11 3.03
C LEU A 93 -14.28 -0.10 3.72
N ILE A 94 -15.26 -0.56 2.96
CA ILE A 94 -16.57 -0.98 3.43
C ILE A 94 -16.70 -2.49 3.21
N TRP A 95 -16.98 -3.20 4.31
CA TRP A 95 -17.29 -4.62 4.29
C TRP A 95 -18.81 -4.81 4.19
N PRO A 96 -19.35 -5.35 3.08
CA PRO A 96 -20.76 -5.68 2.99
C PRO A 96 -21.12 -6.86 3.90
N SER A 97 -22.40 -6.98 4.24
CA SER A 97 -22.87 -8.15 5.01
C SER A 97 -22.65 -9.46 4.23
N ILE A 98 -22.56 -10.59 4.94
CA ILE A 98 -22.35 -11.90 4.29
C ILE A 98 -23.46 -12.21 3.29
N SER A 99 -24.71 -11.84 3.63
CA SER A 99 -25.89 -11.99 2.77
C SER A 99 -25.79 -11.21 1.45
N GLU A 100 -25.15 -10.03 1.46
CA GLU A 100 -24.93 -9.22 0.26
C GLU A 100 -23.81 -9.76 -0.62
N MET A 101 -22.75 -10.30 0.00
CA MET A 101 -21.58 -10.83 -0.70
C MET A 101 -21.86 -12.19 -1.35
N GLU A 102 -22.55 -13.08 -0.64
CA GLU A 102 -22.83 -14.45 -1.06
C GLU A 102 -24.33 -14.76 -0.89
N PRO A 103 -25.21 -14.28 -1.79
CA PRO A 103 -26.66 -14.41 -1.65
C PRO A 103 -27.18 -15.86 -1.73
N ARG A 104 -26.32 -16.79 -2.16
CA ARG A 104 -26.64 -18.22 -2.27
C ARG A 104 -26.34 -19.00 -0.98
N VAL A 105 -25.69 -18.39 0.00
CA VAL A 105 -25.36 -19.04 1.27
C VAL A 105 -26.58 -19.02 2.19
N PHE A 106 -26.96 -20.20 2.69
CA PHE A 106 -27.99 -20.31 3.71
C PHE A 106 -27.43 -19.86 5.06
N ILE A 107 -28.02 -18.80 5.61
CA ILE A 107 -27.67 -18.30 6.95
C ILE A 107 -28.86 -18.60 7.89
N PRO A 108 -28.68 -19.46 8.90
CA PRO A 108 -29.69 -19.70 9.92
C PRO A 108 -30.12 -18.41 10.63
N GLU A 109 -31.41 -18.28 10.95
CA GLU A 109 -31.98 -17.05 11.54
C GLU A 109 -31.27 -16.62 12.83
N PHE A 110 -30.94 -17.58 13.69
CA PHE A 110 -30.24 -17.31 14.96
C PHE A 110 -28.83 -16.74 14.78
N LEU A 111 -28.20 -16.91 13.60
CA LEU A 111 -26.89 -16.35 13.27
C LEU A 111 -26.98 -15.03 12.52
N ARG A 112 -28.14 -14.65 11.97
CA ARG A 112 -28.28 -13.41 11.17
C ARG A 112 -27.88 -12.17 11.96
N GLN A 113 -28.24 -12.10 13.23
CA GLN A 113 -27.88 -10.96 14.07
C GLN A 113 -26.38 -10.92 14.39
N SER A 114 -25.73 -12.07 14.55
CA SER A 114 -24.28 -12.15 14.78
C SER A 114 -23.46 -11.91 13.50
N LEU A 115 -24.00 -12.27 12.34
CA LEU A 115 -23.36 -12.18 11.02
C LEU A 115 -23.77 -10.92 10.23
N CYS A 116 -24.53 -10.01 10.85
CA CYS A 116 -24.88 -8.72 10.26
C CYS A 116 -23.65 -7.85 9.96
N ARG A 117 -22.54 -8.10 10.68
CA ARG A 117 -21.23 -7.48 10.51
C ARG A 117 -20.19 -8.52 10.13
N GLN A 118 -19.21 -8.12 9.33
CA GLN A 118 -18.15 -9.02 8.94
C GLN A 118 -17.14 -9.18 10.09
N PRO A 119 -16.80 -10.40 10.52
CA PRO A 119 -15.79 -10.60 11.55
C PRO A 119 -14.40 -10.09 11.12
N CYS A 120 -14.18 -9.98 9.81
CA CYS A 120 -12.98 -9.43 9.19
C CYS A 120 -13.01 -7.90 9.00
N GLU A 121 -13.93 -7.16 9.62
CA GLU A 121 -13.98 -5.68 9.51
C GLU A 121 -12.66 -5.00 9.87
N ARG A 122 -11.90 -5.58 10.82
CA ARG A 122 -10.59 -5.08 11.25
C ARG A 122 -9.42 -5.87 10.66
N LEU A 123 -9.66 -6.64 9.61
CA LEU A 123 -8.65 -7.50 9.01
C LEU A 123 -7.38 -6.68 8.75
N ILE A 124 -7.50 -5.51 8.10
CA ILE A 124 -6.37 -4.68 7.64
C ILE A 124 -5.58 -4.03 8.79
N ALA A 125 -6.22 -3.80 9.94
CA ALA A 125 -5.64 -3.07 11.07
C ALA A 125 -4.49 -3.79 11.81
N ASN A 126 -3.97 -4.90 11.30
CA ASN A 126 -2.85 -5.62 11.89
C ASN A 126 -1.52 -4.89 11.62
N PRO A 127 -0.79 -4.42 12.65
CA PRO A 127 0.45 -3.66 12.47
C PRO A 127 1.62 -4.46 11.88
N LYS A 128 1.52 -5.80 11.86
CA LYS A 128 2.53 -6.66 11.24
C LYS A 128 2.35 -6.81 9.74
N ARG A 129 1.14 -6.59 9.23
CA ARG A 129 0.79 -6.75 7.83
C ARG A 129 1.54 -5.78 6.94
N GLN A 130 1.89 -6.20 5.75
CA GLN A 130 2.51 -5.34 4.74
C GLN A 130 1.62 -5.24 3.51
N LEU A 131 1.40 -4.03 3.03
CA LEU A 131 0.85 -3.83 1.69
C LEU A 131 2.00 -3.94 0.69
N LEU A 132 1.94 -4.95 -0.18
CA LEU A 132 2.94 -5.18 -1.22
C LEU A 132 2.63 -4.35 -2.46
N HIS A 133 1.40 -4.45 -2.96
CA HIS A 133 0.97 -3.78 -4.18
C HIS A 133 -0.49 -3.35 -4.12
N GLU A 134 -0.82 -2.33 -4.91
CA GLU A 134 -2.19 -1.86 -5.10
C GLU A 134 -2.38 -1.24 -6.47
N GLY A 135 -3.58 -1.36 -7.04
CA GLY A 135 -3.84 -0.81 -8.37
C GLY A 135 -5.23 -1.10 -8.92
N PHE A 136 -5.53 -0.43 -10.03
CA PHE A 136 -6.73 -0.67 -10.82
C PHE A 136 -6.55 -1.92 -11.66
N LEU A 137 -7.54 -2.81 -11.62
CA LEU A 137 -7.60 -4.02 -12.43
C LEU A 137 -8.98 -4.12 -13.08
N THR A 138 -9.06 -4.91 -14.14
CA THR A 138 -10.34 -5.31 -14.73
C THR A 138 -10.60 -6.76 -14.36
N PHE A 139 -11.72 -7.04 -13.70
CA PHE A 139 -12.11 -8.38 -13.28
C PHE A 139 -13.21 -8.93 -14.18
N SER A 140 -13.10 -10.19 -14.60
CA SER A 140 -14.11 -10.90 -15.39
C SER A 140 -14.53 -12.21 -14.73
N ASP A 141 -15.84 -12.36 -14.49
CA ASP A 141 -16.49 -13.56 -13.92
C ASP A 141 -17.19 -14.38 -15.03
N GLY A 142 -16.58 -14.44 -16.22
CA GLY A 142 -17.11 -15.10 -17.44
C GLY A 142 -18.28 -14.40 -18.13
N SER A 143 -19.14 -13.68 -17.39
CA SER A 143 -20.34 -13.00 -17.93
C SER A 143 -20.30 -11.48 -17.80
N LYS A 144 -19.48 -10.95 -16.89
CA LYS A 144 -19.43 -9.52 -16.55
C LYS A 144 -18.00 -9.09 -16.34
N ILE A 145 -17.66 -7.98 -16.98
CA ILE A 145 -16.39 -7.28 -16.82
C ILE A 145 -16.64 -6.09 -15.89
N VAL A 146 -15.85 -5.97 -14.82
CA VAL A 146 -16.00 -4.95 -13.77
C VAL A 146 -14.65 -4.32 -13.46
N GLU A 147 -14.59 -2.98 -13.46
CA GLU A 147 -13.44 -2.27 -12.94
C GLU A 147 -13.36 -2.42 -11.42
N ILE A 148 -12.20 -2.85 -10.95
CA ILE A 148 -11.92 -3.08 -9.53
C ILE A 148 -10.65 -2.34 -9.12
N PHE A 149 -10.51 -2.16 -7.81
CA PHE A 149 -9.25 -1.78 -7.19
C PHE A 149 -8.80 -2.92 -6.29
N ALA A 150 -7.59 -3.40 -6.50
CA ALA A 150 -7.05 -4.54 -5.77
C ALA A 150 -5.94 -4.12 -4.80
N PHE A 151 -5.87 -4.81 -3.67
CA PHE A 151 -4.81 -4.67 -2.68
C PHE A 151 -4.17 -6.04 -2.45
N LEU A 152 -2.87 -6.13 -2.63
CA LEU A 152 -2.07 -7.31 -2.34
C LEU A 152 -1.31 -7.09 -1.05
N PHE A 153 -1.66 -7.87 -0.03
CA PHE A 153 -0.93 -7.92 1.22
C PHE A 153 0.04 -9.11 1.23
N ASP A 154 0.87 -9.20 2.27
CA ASP A 154 1.79 -10.31 2.49
C ASP A 154 1.11 -11.64 2.85
N ASP A 155 -0.16 -11.62 3.24
CA ASP A 155 -0.93 -12.79 3.67
C ASP A 155 -2.22 -13.06 2.84
N PHE A 156 -2.77 -12.07 2.13
CA PHE A 156 -3.93 -12.27 1.25
C PHE A 156 -4.03 -11.21 0.14
N PHE A 157 -4.87 -11.52 -0.83
CA PHE A 157 -5.29 -10.64 -1.91
C PHE A 157 -6.74 -10.17 -1.68
N LEU A 158 -6.98 -8.87 -1.83
CA LEU A 158 -8.27 -8.23 -1.62
C LEU A 158 -8.78 -7.57 -2.89
N ILE A 159 -10.01 -7.91 -3.25
CA ILE A 159 -10.69 -7.41 -4.45
C ILE A 159 -11.80 -6.46 -4.02
N THR A 160 -11.80 -5.24 -4.56
CA THR A 160 -12.79 -4.21 -4.18
C THR A 160 -13.41 -3.53 -5.39
N ARG A 161 -14.67 -3.12 -5.24
CA ARG A 161 -15.37 -2.22 -6.17
C ARG A 161 -15.23 -0.79 -5.70
N ILE A 162 -15.15 0.12 -6.67
CA ILE A 162 -15.02 1.55 -6.39
C ILE A 162 -16.42 2.14 -6.19
N LYS A 163 -16.77 2.53 -4.95
CA LYS A 163 -18.02 3.24 -4.64
C LYS A 163 -17.88 4.74 -4.86
N LYS A 164 -16.71 5.28 -4.54
CA LYS A 164 -16.35 6.68 -4.79
C LYS A 164 -14.97 6.69 -5.43
N GLN A 165 -14.87 7.27 -6.62
CA GLN A 165 -13.60 7.38 -7.34
C GLN A 165 -12.59 8.20 -6.53
N PRO A 166 -11.33 7.76 -6.42
CA PRO A 166 -10.28 8.56 -5.83
C PRO A 166 -10.06 9.83 -6.65
N LYS A 167 -9.63 10.90 -5.99
CA LYS A 167 -9.36 12.17 -6.68
C LYS A 167 -8.22 11.96 -7.67
N LYS A 168 -8.46 12.21 -8.96
CA LYS A 168 -7.39 12.19 -9.99
C LYS A 168 -6.30 13.19 -9.57
N LYS A 169 -5.03 12.76 -9.66
CA LYS A 169 -3.88 13.64 -9.47
C LYS A 169 -3.97 14.80 -10.47
N SER A 170 -4.31 16.00 -10.01
CA SER A 170 -3.89 17.20 -10.73
C SER A 170 -2.38 17.30 -10.53
N PHE A 171 -1.63 17.33 -11.62
CA PHE A 171 -0.17 17.45 -11.67
C PHE A 171 0.34 18.84 -11.21
N SER A 172 -0.43 19.55 -10.38
CA SER A 172 -0.05 20.84 -9.82
C SER A 172 0.74 20.60 -8.52
N GLU A 173 2.05 20.79 -8.65
CA GLU A 173 3.11 20.83 -7.66
C GLU A 173 2.66 21.05 -6.20
N ASN A 174 2.90 20.03 -5.36
CA ASN A 174 3.38 20.20 -4.00
C ASN A 174 3.94 18.85 -3.51
N THR A 175 5.27 18.73 -3.56
CA THR A 175 6.10 17.57 -3.20
C THR A 175 5.98 17.15 -1.72
N LEU A 176 5.18 17.87 -0.92
CA LEU A 176 4.94 17.62 0.50
C LEU A 176 4.00 16.43 0.76
N ASN A 177 3.10 16.13 -0.17
CA ASN A 177 2.14 15.04 0.00
C ASN A 177 2.34 14.04 -1.14
N SER A 178 3.03 12.93 -0.86
CA SER A 178 2.85 11.69 -1.64
C SER A 178 1.40 11.24 -1.44
N ARG A 179 0.47 11.90 -2.13
CA ARG A 179 -0.96 11.61 -2.08
C ARG A 179 -1.15 10.18 -2.57
N SER A 180 -1.74 9.37 -1.70
CA SER A 180 -2.10 8.00 -2.00
C SER A 180 -2.90 7.92 -3.31
N LEU A 181 -2.71 6.86 -4.10
CA LEU A 181 -3.53 6.60 -5.29
C LEU A 181 -5.03 6.56 -4.97
N THR A 182 -5.38 6.30 -3.71
CA THR A 182 -6.76 6.14 -3.27
C THR A 182 -7.34 7.35 -2.53
N GLU A 183 -6.65 8.50 -2.52
CA GLU A 183 -7.07 9.65 -1.71
C GLU A 183 -8.52 10.08 -2.02
N GLY A 184 -9.36 10.04 -0.98
CA GLY A 184 -10.78 10.40 -1.05
C GLY A 184 -11.68 9.36 -1.73
N GLY A 185 -11.12 8.21 -2.13
CA GLY A 185 -11.84 7.06 -2.64
C GLY A 185 -12.53 6.27 -1.54
N ILE A 186 -13.58 5.53 -1.90
CA ILE A 186 -14.27 4.59 -1.02
C ILE A 186 -14.41 3.28 -1.78
N PHE A 187 -13.97 2.20 -1.15
CA PHE A 187 -13.91 0.87 -1.74
C PHE A 187 -14.86 -0.06 -0.99
N VAL A 188 -15.61 -0.86 -1.73
CA VAL A 188 -16.50 -1.87 -1.17
C VAL A 188 -15.91 -3.22 -1.50
N VAL A 189 -15.72 -4.07 -0.49
CA VAL A 189 -15.19 -5.42 -0.71
C VAL A 189 -16.12 -6.19 -1.65
N TYR A 190 -15.54 -6.73 -2.72
CA TYR A 190 -16.31 -7.41 -3.75
C TYR A 190 -16.36 -8.92 -3.57
N ARG A 191 -15.26 -9.50 -3.11
CA ARG A 191 -15.09 -10.93 -2.82
C ARG A 191 -14.40 -11.08 -1.47
N GLN A 192 -14.56 -12.25 -0.85
CA GLN A 192 -13.81 -12.56 0.37
C GLN A 192 -12.30 -12.51 0.08
N ALA A 193 -11.52 -12.08 1.06
CA ALA A 193 -10.06 -12.06 0.96
C ALA A 193 -9.52 -13.46 0.61
N ILE A 194 -8.66 -13.53 -0.41
CA ILE A 194 -8.07 -14.78 -0.89
C ILE A 194 -6.68 -14.91 -0.28
N ALA A 195 -6.47 -15.90 0.58
CA ALA A 195 -5.16 -16.15 1.18
C ALA A 195 -4.14 -16.53 0.10
N LEU A 196 -2.89 -16.05 0.23
CA LEU A 196 -1.87 -16.24 -0.82
C LEU A 196 -1.50 -17.71 -1.05
N ASP A 197 -1.68 -18.57 -0.05
CA ASP A 197 -1.45 -20.01 -0.13
C ASP A 197 -2.53 -20.76 -0.95
N ARG A 198 -3.62 -20.09 -1.33
CA ARG A 198 -4.78 -20.69 -1.99
C ARG A 198 -4.98 -20.28 -3.43
N PHE A 199 -4.09 -19.49 -4.03
CA PHE A 199 -4.21 -19.14 -5.44
C PHE A 199 -2.91 -19.29 -6.22
N THR A 200 -3.06 -19.71 -7.47
CA THR A 200 -1.98 -19.75 -8.46
C THR A 200 -2.21 -18.67 -9.52
N ILE A 201 -1.11 -18.15 -10.05
CA ILE A 201 -1.10 -17.14 -11.10
C ILE A 201 -0.74 -17.83 -12.40
N HIS A 202 -1.62 -17.73 -13.39
CA HIS A 202 -1.36 -18.20 -14.74
C HIS A 202 -1.37 -17.01 -15.69
N ASP A 203 -0.30 -16.86 -16.47
CA ASP A 203 -0.23 -15.86 -17.54
C ASP A 203 -0.93 -16.44 -18.77
N LEU A 204 -1.94 -15.74 -19.29
CA LEU A 204 -2.61 -16.11 -20.53
C LEU A 204 -2.03 -15.29 -21.67
N GLY A 205 -1.49 -15.99 -22.66
CA GLY A 205 -1.25 -15.38 -23.96
C GLY A 205 -2.58 -14.92 -24.59
N LEU A 206 -2.55 -13.81 -25.33
CA LEU A 206 -3.71 -13.23 -26.04
C LEU A 206 -4.52 -14.20 -26.91
N ALA A 207 -3.94 -15.36 -27.28
CA ALA A 207 -4.59 -16.42 -28.06
C ALA A 207 -5.36 -17.44 -27.20
N GLU A 208 -4.94 -17.70 -25.96
CA GLU A 208 -5.53 -18.69 -25.04
C GLU A 208 -6.68 -18.10 -24.22
N ALA A 209 -6.68 -16.77 -24.07
CA ALA A 209 -7.77 -15.98 -23.50
C ALA A 209 -9.14 -16.22 -24.16
N ASN A 210 -9.19 -16.60 -25.44
CA ASN A 210 -10.45 -16.75 -26.18
C ASN A 210 -11.05 -18.16 -26.12
N VAL A 211 -10.47 -19.09 -25.35
CA VAL A 211 -10.97 -20.46 -25.23
C VAL A 211 -12.09 -20.51 -24.18
N PRO A 212 -13.36 -20.80 -24.56
CA PRO A 212 -14.50 -20.78 -23.64
C PRO A 212 -14.38 -21.76 -22.45
N ASP A 213 -13.66 -22.86 -22.63
CA ASP A 213 -13.51 -23.91 -21.62
C ASP A 213 -12.59 -23.52 -20.46
N VAL A 214 -11.63 -22.61 -20.69
CA VAL A 214 -10.74 -22.09 -19.63
C VAL A 214 -11.54 -21.30 -18.59
N TYR A 215 -12.60 -20.61 -19.02
CA TYR A 215 -13.51 -19.86 -18.15
C TYR A 215 -14.39 -20.73 -17.25
N ASN A 216 -14.59 -22.00 -17.62
CA ASN A 216 -15.44 -22.91 -16.87
C ASN A 216 -14.69 -23.63 -15.74
N GLU A 217 -13.37 -23.87 -15.90
CA GLU A 217 -12.52 -24.45 -14.86
C GLU A 217 -11.79 -23.39 -14.00
N LEU A 218 -11.41 -22.25 -14.59
CA LEU A 218 -10.70 -21.17 -13.89
C LEU A 218 -11.67 -20.04 -13.52
N ARG A 219 -11.77 -19.74 -12.21
CA ARG A 219 -12.92 -19.01 -11.65
C ARG A 219 -12.79 -17.49 -11.59
N ASP A 220 -11.58 -16.92 -11.54
CA ASP A 220 -11.39 -15.47 -11.34
C ASP A 220 -10.33 -14.92 -12.33
N LEU A 221 -10.78 -14.21 -13.36
CA LEU A 221 -9.90 -13.63 -14.40
C LEU A 221 -9.64 -12.14 -14.13
N PHE A 222 -8.37 -11.74 -14.22
CA PHE A 222 -7.92 -10.35 -14.05
C PHE A 222 -7.13 -9.88 -15.27
N SER A 223 -7.37 -8.66 -15.74
CA SER A 223 -6.58 -8.04 -16.80
C SER A 223 -5.80 -6.82 -16.27
N ILE A 224 -4.51 -6.77 -16.62
CA ILE A 224 -3.57 -5.69 -16.32
C ILE A 224 -2.99 -5.18 -17.63
N SER A 225 -3.46 -4.04 -18.13
CA SER A 225 -2.79 -3.18 -19.13
C SER A 225 -1.86 -3.91 -20.12
N ASN A 226 -2.42 -4.86 -20.89
CA ASN A 226 -1.82 -5.73 -21.92
C ASN A 226 -1.47 -7.19 -21.52
N TYR A 227 -1.66 -7.58 -20.26
CA TYR A 227 -1.51 -8.95 -19.77
C TYR A 227 -2.84 -9.44 -19.18
N GLU A 228 -3.23 -10.65 -19.53
CA GLU A 228 -4.35 -11.34 -18.89
C GLU A 228 -3.79 -12.36 -17.91
N ILE A 229 -4.20 -12.23 -16.66
CA ILE A 229 -3.76 -13.07 -15.57
C ILE A 229 -4.98 -13.81 -15.03
N VAL A 230 -4.91 -15.14 -14.97
CA VAL A 230 -5.92 -15.93 -14.26
C VAL A 230 -5.44 -16.19 -12.85
N LEU A 231 -6.30 -15.91 -11.87
CA LEU A 231 -6.13 -16.42 -10.53
C LEU A 231 -7.03 -17.64 -10.37
N ALA A 232 -6.42 -18.81 -10.23
CA ALA A 232 -7.13 -20.00 -9.84
C ALA A 232 -7.10 -20.08 -8.31
N ALA A 233 -8.20 -19.69 -7.66
CA ALA A 233 -8.35 -19.87 -6.22
C ALA A 233 -9.10 -21.18 -5.91
N ASP A 234 -8.49 -22.06 -5.12
CA ASP A 234 -9.16 -23.28 -4.66
C ASP A 234 -10.28 -22.88 -3.67
N ARG A 235 -11.54 -23.00 -4.10
CA ARG A 235 -12.64 -23.03 -3.13
C ARG A 235 -12.59 -24.44 -2.54
N GLY A 236 -11.84 -24.59 -1.46
CA GLY A 236 -11.92 -25.78 -0.62
C GLY A 236 -13.39 -26.18 -0.50
N LEU A 237 -13.70 -27.38 -0.98
CA LEU A 237 -15.03 -27.96 -0.92
C LEU A 237 -15.44 -27.99 0.56
N TYR A 238 -16.24 -27.02 0.97
CA TYR A 238 -17.15 -27.25 2.08
C TYR A 238 -18.32 -28.03 1.48
N ALA A 239 -18.19 -29.35 1.54
CA ALA A 239 -19.31 -30.27 1.48
C ALA A 239 -20.25 -30.04 2.68
#